data_AF-A0A380AU25-F1
#
_entry.id   AF-A0A380AU25-F1
#
_cell.length_a   1.000
_cell.length_b   1.000
_cell.length_c   1.000
_cell.angle_alpha   90.00
_cell.angle_beta   90.00
_cell.angle_gamma   90.00
#
_symmetry.space_group_name_H-M   'P 1'
#
loop_
_entity.id
_entity.type
_entity.pdbx_description
1 polymer ?
#
loop_
_entity_poly.entity_id
_entity_poly.type
_entity_poly.pdbx_seq_one_letter_code
_entity_poly.pdbx_strand_id
1 'polypeptide(L)'
;MKYLLIFLLVLVIFVISVTLGAHNDQVVSFNYLVAQGDYRVSTLLAALFGAGFVLGWVICGLFYLRTRIALGASRTQNQKAGTAA
;
A
#
# COMPACT_ATOMS: atom_id res chain seq x y z
N MET A 1 6.88 -4.19 -20.06
CA MET A 1 6.99 -2.73 -19.86
C MET A 1 5.66 -2.00 -19.58
N LYS A 2 4.51 -2.42 -20.14
CA LYS A 2 3.23 -1.72 -19.93
C LYS A 2 2.81 -1.55 -18.47
N TYR A 3 2.97 -2.59 -17.65
CA TYR A 3 2.64 -2.54 -16.21
C TYR A 3 3.56 -1.62 -15.41
N LEU A 4 4.84 -1.48 -15.79
CA LEU A 4 5.77 -0.54 -15.15
C LEU A 4 5.39 0.91 -15.43
N LEU A 5 5.01 1.23 -16.66
CA LEU A 5 4.53 2.57 -17.02
C LEU A 5 3.24 2.94 -16.29
N ILE A 6 2.28 2.01 -16.19
CA ILE A 6 1.03 2.22 -15.44
C ILE A 6 1.33 2.42 -13.95
N PHE A 7 2.21 1.59 -13.37
CA PHE A 7 2.63 1.74 -11.98
C PHE A 7 3.28 3.10 -11.71
N LEU A 8 4.20 3.54 -12.59
CA LEU A 8 4.85 4.84 -12.47
C LEU A 8 3.85 5.99 -12.55
N LEU A 9 2.90 5.92 -13.48
CA LEU A 9 1.85 6.94 -13.62
C LEU A 9 0.95 7.01 -12.37
N VAL A 10 0.53 5.86 -11.84
CA VAL A 10 -0.22 5.79 -10.58
C VAL A 10 0.61 6.37 -9.42
N LEU A 11 1.90 6.04 -9.36
CA LEU A 11 2.81 6.57 -8.33
C LEU A 11 2.91 8.10 -8.40
N VAL A 12 3.06 8.68 -9.59
CA VAL A 12 3.13 10.14 -9.77
C VAL A 12 1.83 10.81 -9.33
N ILE A 13 0.67 10.28 -9.74
CA ILE A 13 -0.64 10.79 -9.32
C ILE A 13 -0.79 10.71 -7.80
N PHE A 14 -0.35 9.61 -7.20
CA PHE A 14 -0.36 9.41 -5.76
C PHE A 14 0.50 10.45 -5.03
N VAL A 15 1.74 10.68 -5.48
CA VAL A 15 2.64 11.69 -4.90
C VAL A 15 2.04 13.09 -5.01
N ILE A 16 1.45 13.45 -6.15
CA ILE A 16 0.80 14.75 -6.34
C ILE A 16 -0.39 14.89 -5.37
N SER A 17 -1.24 13.86 -5.26
CA SER A 17 -2.39 13.87 -4.35
C SER A 17 -1.98 14.04 -2.88
N VAL A 18 -0.95 13.32 -2.44
CA VAL A 18 -0.38 13.45 -1.09
C VAL A 18 0.22 14.84 -0.87
N THR A 19 0.96 15.36 -1.84
CA THR A 19 1.62 16.67 -1.75
C THR A 19 0.60 17.81 -1.66
N LEU A 20 -0.44 17.76 -2.51
CA LEU A 20 -1.54 18.74 -2.48
C LEU A 20 -2.29 18.72 -1.15
N GLY A 21 -2.58 17.53 -0.64
CA GLY A 21 -3.24 17.39 0.65
C GLY A 21 -2.33 17.74 1.85
N ALA A 22 -1.01 17.53 1.75
CA ALA A 22 -0.03 17.93 2.75
C ALA A 22 0.24 19.45 2.77
N HIS A 23 0.00 20.15 1.67
CA HIS A 23 0.03 21.61 1.61
C HIS A 23 -1.25 22.27 2.15
N ASN A 24 -2.22 21.49 2.64
CA ASN A 24 -3.35 22.08 3.36
C ASN A 24 -2.90 22.52 4.76
N ASP A 25 -2.73 23.84 4.92
CA ASP A 25 -2.42 24.52 6.18
C ASP A 25 -3.64 24.67 7.10
N GLN A 26 -4.81 24.21 6.66
CA GLN A 26 -6.02 24.23 7.46
C GLN A 26 -5.81 23.41 8.76
N VAL A 27 -6.13 24.05 9.87
CA VAL A 27 -6.11 23.43 11.20
C VAL A 27 -7.54 23.00 11.53
N VAL A 28 -7.69 21.75 11.97
CA VAL A 28 -8.96 21.17 12.42
C VAL A 28 -8.83 20.87 13.91
N SER A 29 -9.72 21.47 14.70
CA SER A 29 -9.83 21.20 16.12
C SER A 29 -10.55 19.87 16.34
N PHE A 30 -9.83 18.88 16.86
CA PHE A 30 -10.41 17.62 17.29
C PHE A 30 -10.72 17.69 18.78
N ASN A 31 -12.01 17.69 19.11
CA ASN A 31 -12.44 17.61 20.49
C ASN A 31 -12.47 16.14 20.94
N TYR A 32 -11.37 15.63 21.46
CA TYR A 32 -11.39 14.32 22.11
C TYR A 32 -12.14 14.43 23.44
N LEU A 33 -12.77 13.34 23.87
CA LEU A 33 -13.61 13.26 25.07
C LEU A 33 -12.95 13.79 26.37
N VAL A 34 -11.61 13.87 26.38
CA VAL A 34 -10.80 14.32 27.51
C VAL A 34 -10.02 15.62 27.21
N ALA A 35 -9.78 15.96 25.95
CA ALA A 35 -9.02 17.16 25.57
C ALA A 35 -9.26 17.58 24.10
N GLN A 36 -9.30 18.89 23.85
CA GLN A 36 -9.29 19.45 22.51
C GLN A 36 -7.85 19.54 22.00
N GLY A 37 -7.57 18.96 20.83
CA GLY A 37 -6.28 19.05 20.17
C GLY A 37 -6.44 19.66 18.78
N ASP A 38 -5.60 20.63 18.46
CA ASP A 38 -5.57 21.27 17.14
C ASP A 38 -4.58 20.52 16.24
N TYR A 39 -5.11 19.92 15.17
CA TYR A 39 -4.31 19.13 14.22
C TYR A 39 -4.37 19.75 12.82
N ARG A 40 -3.23 19.81 12.14
CA ARG A 40 -3.19 20.22 10.73
C ARG A 40 -3.77 19.10 9.87
N VAL A 41 -4.62 19.46 8.89
CA VAL A 41 -5.20 18.51 7.92
C VAL A 41 -4.09 17.72 7.23
N SER A 42 -3.00 18.38 6.90
CA SER A 42 -1.80 17.78 6.31
C SER A 42 -1.20 16.64 7.15
N THR A 43 -1.11 16.81 8.47
CA THR A 43 -0.59 15.77 9.37
C THR A 43 -1.54 14.57 9.43
N LEU A 44 -2.83 14.84 9.51
CA LEU A 44 -3.87 13.80 9.55
C LEU A 44 -3.88 12.99 8.25
N LEU A 45 -3.79 13.69 7.12
CA LEU A 45 -3.76 13.08 5.81
C LEU A 45 -2.48 12.26 5.59
N ALA A 46 -1.32 12.80 5.98
CA ALA A 46 -0.05 12.08 5.91
C ALA A 46 -0.08 10.79 6.75
N ALA A 47 -0.65 10.86 7.96
CA ALA A 47 -0.79 9.70 8.83
C ALA A 47 -1.71 8.63 8.22
N LEU A 48 -2.87 9.02 7.69
CA LEU A 48 -3.83 8.11 7.07
C LEU A 48 -3.27 7.47 5.78
N PHE A 49 -2.65 8.25 4.92
CA PHE A 49 -2.02 7.74 3.70
C PHE A 49 -0.84 6.82 4.02
N GLY A 50 0.03 7.21 4.96
CA GLY A 50 1.15 6.39 5.40
C GLY A 50 0.70 5.05 5.99
N ALA A 51 -0.29 5.08 6.89
CA ALA A 51 -0.85 3.86 7.47
C ALA A 51 -1.53 2.98 6.41
N GLY A 52 -2.33 3.57 5.53
CA GLY A 52 -2.99 2.84 4.43
C GLY A 52 -1.99 2.21 3.46
N PHE A 53 -0.90 2.92 3.13
CA PHE A 53 0.17 2.40 2.28
C PHE A 53 0.90 1.23 2.92
N VAL A 54 1.27 1.34 4.21
CA VAL A 54 1.91 0.26 4.96
C VAL A 54 0.99 -0.97 5.02
N LEU A 55 -0.29 -0.78 5.34
CA LEU A 55 -1.27 -1.87 5.36
C LEU A 55 -1.41 -2.55 3.98
N GLY A 56 -1.55 -1.74 2.92
CA GLY A 56 -1.63 -2.24 1.54
C GLY A 56 -0.38 -3.00 1.12
N TRP A 57 0.81 -2.50 1.49
CA TRP A 57 2.09 -3.17 1.23
C TRP A 57 2.17 -4.51 1.94
N VAL A 58 1.81 -4.56 3.23
CA VAL A 58 1.84 -5.79 4.03
C VAL A 58 0.90 -6.84 3.43
N ILE A 59 -0.34 -6.46 3.11
CA ILE A 59 -1.32 -7.36 2.50
C ILE A 59 -0.79 -7.86 1.15
N CYS A 60 -0.40 -6.95 0.25
CA CYS A 60 0.13 -7.31 -1.07
C CYS A 60 1.35 -8.23 -0.97
N GLY A 61 2.29 -7.91 -0.08
CA GLY A 61 3.50 -8.70 0.17
C GLY A 61 3.20 -10.11 0.65
N LEU A 62 2.25 -10.27 1.58
CA LEU A 62 1.81 -11.58 2.07
C LEU A 62 1.14 -12.41 0.96
N PHE A 63 0.22 -11.82 0.20
CA PHE A 63 -0.44 -12.51 -0.91
C PHE A 63 0.54 -12.89 -2.02
N TYR A 64 1.47 -12.01 -2.35
CA TYR A 64 2.53 -12.28 -3.32
C TYR A 64 3.43 -13.43 -2.87
N LEU A 65 3.88 -13.41 -1.61
CA LEU A 65 4.73 -14.45 -1.04
C LEU A 65 4.01 -15.80 -1.00
N ARG A 66 2.75 -15.83 -0.54
CA ARG A 66 1.91 -17.04 -0.55
C ARG A 66 1.78 -17.62 -1.96
N THR A 67 1.51 -16.77 -2.95
CA THR A 67 1.35 -17.17 -4.35
C THR A 67 2.67 -17.72 -4.92
N ARG A 68 3.80 -17.06 -4.62
CA ARG A 68 5.13 -17.51 -5.03
C ARG A 68 5.49 -18.87 -4.43
N ILE A 69 5.19 -19.09 -3.16
CA ILE A 69 5.42 -20.39 -2.49
C ILE A 69 4.56 -21.48 -3.12
N ALA A 70 3.27 -21.22 -3.34
CA ALA A 70 2.35 -22.17 -3.97
C ALA A 70 2.81 -22.55 -5.39
N LEU A 71 3.24 -21.58 -6.20
CA LEU A 71 3.78 -21.82 -7.53
C LEU A 71 5.07 -22.66 -7.50
N GLY A 72 5.95 -22.44 -6.50
CA GLY A 72 7.15 -23.25 -6.29
C GLY A 72 6.83 -24.70 -5.97
N ALA A 73 5.88 -24.94 -5.06
CA ALA A 73 5.45 -26.28 -4.68
C ALA A 73 4.81 -27.05 -5.85
N SER A 74 3.96 -26.39 -6.65
CA SER A 74 3.33 -27.01 -7.83
C SER A 74 4.31 -27.36 -8.94
N ARG A 75 5.41 -26.59 -9.11
CA ARG A 75 6.48 -26.93 -10.06
C ARG A 75 7.15 -28.26 -9.68
N THR A 76 7.41 -28.49 -8.40
CA THR A 76 7.98 -29.76 -7.92
C THR A 76 7.03 -30.94 -8.11
N GLN A 77 5.72 -30.74 -7.97
CA GLN A 77 4.73 -31.80 -8.17
C GLN A 77 4.57 -32.19 -9.66
N ASN A 78 4.52 -31.20 -10.56
CA ASN A 78 4.44 -31.46 -12.01
C ASN A 78 5.70 -32.16 -12.54
N GLN A 79 6.88 -31.87 -11.99
CA GLN A 79 8.13 -32.51 -12.43
C GLN A 79 8.19 -33.99 -12.01
N LYS A 80 7.69 -34.34 -10.80
CA LYS A 80 7.60 -35.75 -10.35
C LYS A 80 6.61 -36.58 -11.16
N ALA A 81 5.50 -35.97 -11.59
CA ALA A 81 4.50 -36.64 -12.44
C ALA A 81 5.01 -36.88 -13.87
N GLY A 82 5.81 -35.96 -14.43
CA GLY A 82 6.40 -36.12 -15.76
C GLY A 82 7.59 -37.08 -15.84
N THR A 83 8.26 -37.38 -14.72
CA THR A 83 9.34 -38.40 -14.67
C THR A 83 8.83 -39.82 -14.40
N ALA A 84 7.55 -39.98 -14.10
CA ALA A 84 6.90 -41.26 -13.83
C ALA A 84 6.07 -41.78 -15.03
N ALA A 85 6.06 -41.05 -16.15
CA ALA A 85 5.43 -41.40 -17.42
C ALA A 85 6.53 -41.64 -18.47
#